data_AF-A0A3M1K6Z9-F1
#
_entry.id   AF-A0A3M1K6Z9-F1
#
_cell.length_a   1.000
_cell.length_b   1.000
_cell.length_c   1.000
_cell.angle_alpha   90.00
_cell.angle_beta   90.00
_cell.angle_gamma   90.00
#
_symmetry.space_group_name_H-M   'P 1'
#
loop_
_entity.id
_entity.type
_entity.pdbx_description
1 polymer ?
#
loop_
_entity_poly.entity_id
_entity_poly.type
_entity_poly.pdbx_seq_one_letter_code
_entity_poly.pdbx_strand_id
1 'polypeptide(L)'
;MPKILLTGILLAGFVAGSLAMAAEADEFTAAARSAVAALGSELKAALGGAIKEGGPVHAIKVCNMHAPEIAARVSAQTGLTVGRTALRVRNPANAPTDWQREVLQSFEQRLRRGEAPATIEWQTTVTTPAGVEHRYMKPIMTGALCLTCHGATLAPEVAAAIRERYPQDQATGFGVGDLRGAFVVTARGD
;
A
#
# COMPACT_ATOMS: atom_id res chain seq x y z
N MET A 1 34.02 10.10 -64.47
CA MET A 1 33.84 8.69 -64.05
C MET A 1 34.72 8.46 -62.83
N PRO A 2 34.32 7.77 -61.74
CA PRO A 2 33.03 7.62 -61.08
C PRO A 2 32.99 8.37 -59.72
N LYS A 3 31.80 8.38 -59.12
CA LYS A 3 31.43 8.97 -57.83
C LYS A 3 31.92 8.07 -56.68
N ILE A 4 32.45 8.63 -55.58
CA ILE A 4 32.59 7.92 -54.30
C ILE A 4 31.53 8.47 -53.36
N LEU A 5 30.59 7.58 -53.03
CA LEU A 5 29.36 7.84 -52.28
C LEU A 5 29.68 7.91 -50.78
N LEU A 6 29.27 8.99 -50.11
CA LEU A 6 29.19 9.04 -48.65
C LEU A 6 28.15 8.02 -48.16
N THR A 7 28.57 7.07 -47.33
CA THR A 7 27.63 6.25 -46.54
C THR A 7 27.59 6.81 -45.12
N GLY A 8 26.69 7.77 -44.89
CA GLY A 8 26.30 8.17 -43.54
C GLY A 8 25.34 7.12 -42.99
N ILE A 9 25.81 6.30 -42.05
CA ILE A 9 24.95 5.39 -41.29
C ILE A 9 24.19 6.24 -40.27
N LEU A 10 22.90 6.49 -40.56
CA LEU A 10 21.96 7.10 -39.62
C LEU A 10 21.66 6.09 -38.50
N LEU A 11 22.18 6.35 -37.30
CA LEU A 11 21.83 5.61 -36.09
C LEU A 11 20.50 6.14 -35.55
N ALA A 12 19.38 5.76 -36.19
CA ALA A 12 18.04 6.12 -35.77
C ALA A 12 17.26 4.86 -35.38
N GLY A 13 17.30 4.48 -34.10
CA GLY A 13 16.51 3.36 -33.63
C GLY A 13 16.78 2.95 -32.19
N PHE A 14 16.47 3.80 -31.20
CA PHE A 14 16.37 3.36 -29.79
C PHE A 14 15.55 4.30 -28.89
N VAL A 15 14.47 4.92 -29.40
CA VAL A 15 13.63 5.85 -28.60
C VAL A 15 12.19 5.35 -28.39
N ALA A 16 11.72 4.36 -29.15
CA ALA A 16 10.33 3.90 -29.08
C ALA A 16 10.00 3.08 -27.81
N GLY A 17 10.95 2.30 -27.28
CA GLY A 17 10.71 1.42 -26.13
C GLY A 17 10.55 2.16 -24.80
N SER A 18 11.25 3.28 -24.60
CA SER A 18 11.19 4.05 -23.34
C SER A 18 9.86 4.79 -23.14
N LEU A 19 9.23 5.24 -24.23
CA LEU A 19 7.95 5.96 -24.17
C LEU A 19 6.77 5.03 -23.82
N ALA A 20 6.77 3.80 -24.36
CA ALA A 20 5.73 2.82 -24.05
C ALA A 20 5.76 2.38 -22.58
N MET A 21 6.94 2.08 -22.04
CA MET A 21 7.08 1.68 -20.63
C MET A 21 6.71 2.80 -19.66
N ALA A 22 7.00 4.06 -19.99
CA ALA A 22 6.62 5.20 -19.17
C ALA A 22 5.09 5.38 -19.13
N ALA A 23 4.42 5.25 -20.27
CA ALA A 23 2.96 5.36 -20.35
C ALA A 23 2.25 4.24 -19.57
N GLU A 24 2.73 3.00 -19.65
CA GLU A 24 2.20 1.86 -18.90
C GLU A 24 2.39 2.03 -17.38
N ALA A 25 3.55 2.52 -16.94
CA ALA A 25 3.80 2.82 -15.53
C ALA A 25 2.88 3.92 -14.99
N ASP A 26 2.56 4.93 -15.81
CA ASP A 26 1.63 6.00 -15.46
C ASP A 26 0.19 5.49 -15.35
N GLU A 27 -0.25 4.63 -16.28
CA GLU A 27 -1.57 3.98 -16.24
C GLU A 27 -1.72 3.08 -15.00
N PHE A 28 -0.72 2.22 -14.74
CA PHE A 28 -0.69 1.41 -13.52
C PHE A 28 -0.76 2.28 -12.27
N THR A 29 -0.01 3.38 -12.21
CA THR A 29 -0.01 4.27 -11.03
C THR A 29 -1.39 4.89 -10.81
N ALA A 30 -2.07 5.31 -11.87
CA ALA A 30 -3.44 5.82 -11.78
C ALA A 30 -4.42 4.74 -11.28
N ALA A 31 -4.34 3.52 -11.83
CA ALA A 31 -5.15 2.39 -11.39
C ALA A 31 -4.88 2.01 -9.92
N ALA A 32 -3.61 1.99 -9.51
CA ALA A 32 -3.20 1.70 -8.14
C ALA A 32 -3.72 2.75 -7.15
N ARG A 33 -3.69 4.04 -7.49
CA ARG A 33 -4.29 5.10 -6.67
C ARG A 33 -5.80 4.89 -6.48
N SER A 34 -6.51 4.53 -7.55
CA SER A 34 -7.95 4.22 -7.49
C SER A 34 -8.24 3.01 -6.60
N ALA A 35 -7.49 1.93 -6.76
CA ALA A 35 -7.63 0.71 -5.97
C ALA A 35 -7.36 0.96 -4.47
N VAL A 36 -6.33 1.76 -4.15
CA VAL A 36 -6.05 2.17 -2.78
C VAL A 36 -7.18 3.02 -2.19
N ALA A 37 -7.75 3.95 -2.96
CA ALA A 37 -8.88 4.75 -2.51
C ALA A 37 -10.12 3.88 -2.23
N ALA A 38 -10.42 2.91 -3.11
CA ALA A 38 -11.51 1.96 -2.93
C ALA A 38 -11.32 1.11 -1.66
N LEU A 39 -10.16 0.46 -1.51
CA LEU A 39 -9.84 -0.36 -0.34
C LEU A 39 -9.89 0.47 0.96
N GLY A 40 -9.31 1.67 0.96
CA GLY A 40 -9.32 2.56 2.12
C GLY A 40 -10.74 2.98 2.51
N SER A 41 -11.58 3.31 1.53
CA SER A 41 -12.98 3.70 1.74
C SER A 41 -13.80 2.56 2.32
N GLU A 42 -13.72 1.36 1.73
CA GLU A 42 -14.48 0.19 2.19
C GLU A 42 -14.06 -0.25 3.60
N LEU A 43 -12.75 -0.26 3.89
CA LEU A 43 -12.25 -0.55 5.23
C LEU A 43 -12.75 0.46 6.27
N LYS A 44 -12.77 1.75 5.92
CA LYS A 44 -13.26 2.81 6.81
C LYS A 44 -14.76 2.69 7.03
N ALA A 45 -15.53 2.37 5.99
CA ALA A 45 -16.97 2.14 6.10
C ALA A 45 -17.27 0.93 6.99
N ALA A 46 -16.59 -0.20 6.79
CA ALA A 46 -16.74 -1.40 7.61
C ALA A 46 -16.37 -1.14 9.08
N LEU A 47 -15.26 -0.42 9.33
CA LEU A 47 -14.86 -0.01 10.68
C LEU A 47 -15.92 0.89 11.33
N GLY A 48 -16.37 1.93 10.63
CA GLY A 48 -17.36 2.87 11.14
C GLY A 48 -18.70 2.20 11.45
N GLY A 49 -19.14 1.29 10.59
CA GLY A 49 -20.34 0.48 10.81
C GLY A 49 -20.22 -0.39 12.06
N ALA A 50 -19.14 -1.14 12.19
CA ALA A 50 -18.91 -2.02 13.33
C ALA A 50 -18.78 -1.26 14.66
N ILE A 51 -18.13 -0.09 14.66
CA ILE A 51 -18.06 0.78 15.85
C ILE A 51 -19.45 1.29 16.22
N LYS A 52 -20.27 1.71 15.24
CA LYS A 52 -21.63 2.18 15.50
C LYS A 52 -22.53 1.07 16.04
N GLU A 53 -22.35 -0.17 15.56
CA GLU A 53 -23.15 -1.33 15.95
C GLU A 53 -22.83 -1.83 17.35
N GLY A 54 -21.56 -1.93 17.72
CA GLY A 54 -21.16 -2.59 18.97
C GLY A 54 -19.89 -2.05 19.61
N GLY A 55 -19.44 -0.86 19.22
CA GLY A 55 -18.24 -0.22 19.76
C GLY A 55 -16.92 -0.85 19.30
N PRO A 56 -15.79 -0.37 19.87
CA PRO A 56 -14.45 -0.76 19.40
C PRO A 56 -14.12 -2.25 19.56
N VAL A 57 -14.62 -2.90 20.62
CA VAL A 57 -14.44 -4.35 20.85
C VAL A 57 -15.10 -5.16 19.75
N HIS A 58 -16.33 -4.81 19.37
CA HIS A 58 -17.01 -5.45 18.24
C HIS A 58 -16.26 -5.20 16.92
N ALA A 59 -15.80 -3.96 16.70
CA ALA A 59 -15.04 -3.61 15.51
C ALA A 59 -13.75 -4.43 15.34
N ILE A 60 -13.05 -4.78 16.43
CA ILE A 60 -11.87 -5.66 16.37
C ILE A 60 -12.22 -7.03 15.78
N LYS A 61 -13.36 -7.62 16.19
CA LYS A 61 -13.83 -8.90 15.67
C LYS A 61 -14.19 -8.79 14.18
N VAL A 62 -14.96 -7.77 13.81
CA VAL A 62 -15.40 -7.54 12.42
C VAL A 62 -14.21 -7.30 11.50
N CYS A 63 -13.29 -6.40 11.89
CA CYS A 63 -12.11 -6.08 11.09
C CYS A 63 -11.19 -7.28 10.90
N ASN A 64 -11.11 -8.21 11.87
CA ASN A 64 -10.33 -9.42 11.69
C ASN A 64 -10.83 -10.27 10.52
N MET A 65 -12.14 -10.41 10.39
CA MET A 65 -12.77 -11.26 9.37
C MET A 65 -12.92 -10.53 8.03
N HIS A 66 -13.46 -9.31 8.05
CA HIS A 66 -13.87 -8.64 6.81
C HIS A 66 -12.72 -7.92 6.10
N ALA A 67 -11.66 -7.52 6.80
CA ALA A 67 -10.61 -6.75 6.13
C ALA A 67 -9.85 -7.55 5.05
N PRO A 68 -9.52 -8.85 5.25
CA PRO A 68 -9.04 -9.71 4.18
C PRO A 68 -10.03 -9.87 3.02
N GLU A 69 -11.33 -10.03 3.33
CA GLU A 69 -12.39 -10.19 2.32
C GLU A 69 -12.56 -8.95 1.44
N ILE A 70 -12.51 -7.75 2.05
CA ILE A 70 -12.54 -6.48 1.33
C ILE A 70 -11.33 -6.39 0.40
N ALA A 71 -10.13 -6.71 0.87
CA ALA A 71 -8.92 -6.68 0.04
C ALA A 71 -9.01 -7.66 -1.15
N ALA A 72 -9.51 -8.87 -0.91
CA ALA A 72 -9.74 -9.87 -1.96
C ALA A 72 -10.77 -9.39 -2.98
N ARG A 73 -11.88 -8.80 -2.54
CA ARG A 73 -12.92 -8.24 -3.43
C ARG A 73 -12.37 -7.11 -4.29
N VAL A 74 -11.67 -6.13 -3.69
CA VAL A 74 -11.08 -5.01 -4.44
C VAL A 74 -10.04 -5.52 -5.44
N SER A 75 -9.25 -6.53 -5.05
CA SER A 75 -8.30 -7.17 -5.97
C SER A 75 -9.01 -7.81 -7.17
N ALA A 76 -10.08 -8.59 -6.93
CA ALA A 76 -10.86 -9.22 -7.99
C ALA A 76 -11.54 -8.21 -8.93
N GLN A 77 -12.04 -7.10 -8.39
CA GLN A 77 -12.70 -6.05 -9.19
C GLN A 77 -11.75 -5.24 -10.06
N THR A 78 -10.51 -5.05 -9.59
CA THR A 78 -9.51 -4.20 -10.28
C THR A 78 -8.56 -5.00 -11.17
N GLY A 79 -8.47 -6.32 -10.97
CA GLY A 79 -7.44 -7.16 -11.59
C GLY A 79 -6.03 -6.95 -10.99
N LEU A 80 -5.91 -6.11 -9.97
CA LEU A 80 -4.65 -5.82 -9.28
C LEU A 80 -4.55 -6.66 -7.99
N THR A 81 -3.35 -6.95 -7.52
CA THR A 81 -3.17 -7.45 -6.15
C THR A 81 -3.13 -6.26 -5.20
N VAL A 82 -4.13 -6.12 -4.32
CA VAL A 82 -4.29 -4.95 -3.44
C VAL A 82 -4.32 -5.39 -1.98
N GLY A 83 -3.55 -4.74 -1.13
CA GLY A 83 -3.47 -5.11 0.28
C GLY A 83 -2.93 -4.02 1.20
N ARG A 84 -2.58 -4.42 2.42
CA ARG A 84 -1.95 -3.55 3.43
C ARG A 84 -0.77 -4.25 4.07
N THR A 85 0.25 -3.48 4.43
CA THR A 85 1.43 -3.95 5.15
C THR A 85 1.87 -2.91 6.19
N ALA A 86 2.69 -3.31 7.16
CA ALA A 86 3.21 -2.40 8.18
C ALA A 86 4.49 -2.91 8.84
N LEU A 87 5.33 -2.01 9.36
CA LEU A 87 6.45 -2.40 10.21
C LEU A 87 5.98 -2.99 11.54
N ARG A 88 4.86 -2.47 12.06
CA ARG A 88 4.17 -2.91 13.28
C ARG A 88 2.81 -3.49 12.93
N VAL A 89 2.75 -4.82 12.83
CA VAL A 89 1.56 -5.54 12.34
C VAL A 89 0.59 -5.92 13.46
N ARG A 90 -0.70 -5.87 13.14
CA ARG A 90 -1.80 -6.42 13.97
C ARG A 90 -2.06 -7.88 13.61
N ASN A 91 -2.22 -8.12 12.31
CA ASN A 91 -2.32 -9.44 11.72
C ASN A 91 -0.95 -9.83 11.15
N PRO A 92 -0.33 -10.94 11.59
CA PRO A 92 0.94 -11.42 11.05
C PRO A 92 0.95 -11.60 9.53
N ALA A 93 -0.20 -11.89 8.91
CA ALA A 93 -0.33 -12.01 7.46
C ALA A 93 -0.05 -10.70 6.69
N ASN A 94 -0.02 -9.56 7.38
CA ASN A 94 0.33 -8.25 6.80
C ASN A 94 1.82 -7.91 6.99
N ALA A 95 2.66 -8.87 7.36
CA ALA A 95 4.10 -8.65 7.46
C ALA A 95 4.69 -8.22 6.09
N PRO A 96 5.59 -7.22 6.08
CA PRO A 96 6.17 -6.74 4.83
C PRO A 96 7.17 -7.74 4.28
N THR A 97 7.20 -7.84 2.95
CA THR A 97 8.38 -8.35 2.23
C THR A 97 9.57 -7.41 2.41
N ASP A 98 10.76 -7.83 1.97
CA ASP A 98 11.98 -7.03 2.13
C ASP A 98 11.86 -5.65 1.44
N TRP A 99 11.41 -5.62 0.19
CA TRP A 99 11.23 -4.35 -0.53
C TRP A 99 10.14 -3.46 0.08
N GLN A 100 9.05 -4.06 0.61
CA GLN A 100 8.00 -3.30 1.29
C GLN A 100 8.52 -2.66 2.58
N ARG A 101 9.40 -3.37 3.30
CA ARG A 101 10.04 -2.87 4.52
C ARG A 101 10.92 -1.66 4.23
N GLU A 102 11.73 -1.72 3.18
CA GLU A 102 12.57 -0.59 2.74
C GLU A 102 11.73 0.63 2.39
N VAL A 103 10.63 0.45 1.66
CA VAL A 103 9.71 1.54 1.31
C VAL A 103 9.02 2.13 2.55
N LEU A 104 8.57 1.28 3.49
CA LEU A 104 7.99 1.75 4.75
C LEU A 104 8.99 2.58 5.58
N GLN A 105 10.25 2.14 5.66
CA GLN A 105 11.32 2.87 6.34
C GLN A 105 11.61 4.21 5.63
N SER A 106 11.58 4.23 4.31
CA SER A 106 11.71 5.45 3.51
C SER A 106 10.56 6.44 3.78
N PHE A 107 9.30 5.96 3.85
CA PHE A 107 8.15 6.79 4.23
C PHE A 107 8.34 7.39 5.62
N GLU A 108 8.74 6.59 6.60
CA GLU A 108 9.05 7.08 7.95
C GLU A 108 10.10 8.19 7.96
N GLN A 109 11.19 8.05 7.19
CA GLN A 109 12.22 9.07 7.08
C GLN A 109 11.70 10.35 6.40
N ARG A 110 10.91 10.23 5.33
CA ARG A 110 10.29 11.37 4.63
C ARG A 110 9.34 12.14 5.55
N LEU A 111 8.51 11.43 6.30
CA LEU A 111 7.61 12.01 7.31
C LEU A 111 8.38 12.74 8.42
N ARG A 112 9.48 12.14 8.93
CA ARG A 112 10.34 12.80 9.93
C ARG A 112 11.01 14.08 9.41
N ARG A 113 11.23 14.19 8.10
CA ARG A 113 11.72 15.41 7.44
C ARG A 113 10.63 16.46 7.19
N GLY A 114 9.39 16.19 7.60
CA GLY A 114 8.27 17.13 7.46
C GLY A 114 7.61 17.12 6.08
N GLU A 115 7.88 16.10 5.24
CA GLU A 115 7.17 15.98 3.97
C GLU A 115 5.68 15.71 4.20
N ALA A 116 4.82 16.40 3.44
CA ALA A 116 3.38 16.27 3.58
C ALA A 116 2.92 14.84 3.24
N PRO A 117 2.20 14.13 4.13
CA PRO A 117 1.81 12.74 3.87
C PRO A 117 1.04 12.52 2.56
N ALA A 118 0.26 13.50 2.13
CA ALA A 118 -0.51 13.44 0.89
C ALA A 118 0.38 13.33 -0.36
N THR A 119 1.60 13.91 -0.34
CA THR A 119 2.56 13.89 -1.45
C THR A 119 3.44 12.64 -1.43
N ILE A 120 3.44 11.88 -0.34
CA ILE A 120 4.25 10.67 -0.20
C ILE A 120 3.54 9.50 -0.87
N GLU A 121 4.22 8.91 -1.83
CA GLU A 121 3.93 7.62 -2.43
C GLU A 121 5.22 7.06 -3.04
N TRP A 122 5.16 5.80 -3.45
CA TRP A 122 6.27 5.11 -4.10
C TRP A 122 5.73 4.21 -5.20
N GLN A 123 6.42 4.18 -6.33
CA GLN A 123 6.18 3.24 -7.41
C GLN A 123 7.51 2.76 -7.97
N THR A 124 7.50 1.55 -8.52
CA THR A 124 8.58 1.06 -9.38
C THR A 124 8.03 0.03 -10.36
N THR A 125 8.78 -0.18 -11.43
CA THR A 125 8.65 -1.35 -12.30
C THR A 125 9.92 -2.18 -12.18
N VAL A 126 9.79 -3.50 -12.00
CA VAL A 126 10.94 -4.42 -11.93
C VAL A 126 10.75 -5.59 -12.87
N THR A 127 11.85 -6.07 -13.46
CA THR A 127 11.86 -7.34 -14.19
C THR A 127 12.13 -8.47 -13.20
N THR A 128 11.25 -9.46 -13.18
CA THR A 128 11.38 -10.68 -12.37
C THR A 128 11.52 -11.89 -13.28
N PRO A 129 11.93 -13.07 -12.78
CA PRO A 129 11.88 -14.30 -13.56
C PRO A 129 10.47 -14.67 -14.07
N ALA A 130 9.41 -14.11 -13.46
CA ALA A 130 8.02 -14.32 -13.83
C ALA A 130 7.44 -13.22 -14.74
N GLY A 131 8.29 -12.32 -15.27
CA GLY A 131 7.86 -11.19 -16.10
C GLY A 131 8.04 -9.84 -15.42
N VAL A 132 7.47 -8.81 -16.03
CA VAL A 132 7.49 -7.43 -15.49
C VAL A 132 6.51 -7.34 -14.32
N GLU A 133 6.91 -6.70 -13.23
CA GLU A 133 6.03 -6.42 -12.09
C GLU A 133 6.04 -4.93 -11.79
N HIS A 134 4.86 -4.32 -11.83
CA HIS A 134 4.63 -2.97 -11.36
C HIS A 134 4.24 -3.01 -9.89
N ARG A 135 4.80 -2.10 -9.10
CA ARG A 135 4.58 -2.03 -7.65
C ARG A 135 4.28 -0.61 -7.24
N TYR A 136 3.37 -0.46 -6.29
CA TYR A 136 2.97 0.82 -5.73
C TYR A 136 2.72 0.71 -4.23
N MET A 137 3.09 1.75 -3.49
CA MET A 137 2.76 1.88 -2.07
C MET A 137 2.33 3.31 -1.70
N LYS A 138 1.33 3.40 -0.82
CA LYS A 138 0.84 4.65 -0.25
C LYS A 138 0.80 4.56 1.29
N PRO A 139 1.40 5.51 2.02
CA PRO A 139 1.38 5.48 3.49
C PRO A 139 -0.04 5.61 4.05
N ILE A 140 -0.28 4.95 5.18
CA ILE A 140 -1.48 5.07 5.99
C ILE A 140 -1.09 5.81 7.26
N MET A 141 -1.63 7.01 7.45
CA MET A 141 -1.37 7.83 8.63
C MET A 141 -2.43 7.59 9.71
N THR A 142 -2.04 7.66 10.97
CA THR A 142 -3.00 7.59 12.09
C THR A 142 -3.73 8.92 12.27
N GLY A 143 -5.05 8.84 12.41
CA GLY A 143 -5.90 9.92 12.93
C GLY A 143 -6.49 9.58 14.29
N ALA A 144 -7.32 10.45 14.85
CA ALA A 144 -7.91 10.28 16.18
C ALA A 144 -8.64 8.93 16.36
N LEU A 145 -9.48 8.54 15.38
CA LEU A 145 -10.20 7.27 15.40
C LEU A 145 -9.27 6.05 15.40
N CYS A 146 -8.10 6.15 14.76
CA CYS A 146 -7.13 5.06 14.73
C CYS A 146 -6.62 4.75 16.15
N LEU A 147 -6.48 5.79 16.98
CA LEU A 147 -5.87 5.67 18.30
C LEU A 147 -6.77 4.95 19.31
N THR A 148 -8.06 4.80 19.02
CA THR A 148 -8.96 3.96 19.82
C THR A 148 -8.41 2.53 19.99
N CYS A 149 -7.77 1.97 18.96
CA CYS A 149 -7.23 0.61 18.96
C CYS A 149 -5.71 0.53 18.73
N HIS A 150 -5.10 1.63 18.29
CA HIS A 150 -3.66 1.72 17.96
C HIS A 150 -2.90 2.71 18.85
N GLY A 151 -3.58 3.43 19.75
CA GLY A 151 -2.97 4.43 20.62
C GLY A 151 -1.95 3.84 21.61
N ALA A 152 -1.20 4.71 22.28
CA ALA A 152 -0.32 4.35 23.39
C ALA A 152 -1.10 3.89 24.64
N THR A 153 -2.30 4.44 24.84
CA THR A 153 -3.19 4.05 25.93
C THR A 153 -4.48 3.53 25.34
N LEU A 154 -4.87 2.31 25.74
CA LEU A 154 -6.09 1.66 25.29
C LEU A 154 -7.00 1.41 26.49
N ALA A 155 -8.31 1.44 26.26
CA ALA A 155 -9.27 0.98 27.26
C ALA A 155 -9.01 -0.51 27.58
N PRO A 156 -9.14 -0.96 28.84
CA PRO A 156 -8.82 -2.33 29.24
C PRO A 156 -9.50 -3.41 28.40
N GLU A 157 -10.78 -3.21 28.07
CA GLU A 157 -11.58 -4.11 27.25
C GLU A 157 -11.11 -4.18 25.79
N VAL A 158 -10.65 -3.06 25.23
CA VAL A 158 -10.08 -3.00 23.88
C VAL A 158 -8.75 -3.74 23.84
N ALA A 159 -7.89 -3.50 24.84
CA ALA A 159 -6.61 -4.19 24.96
C ALA A 159 -6.81 -5.71 25.14
N ALA A 160 -7.80 -6.12 25.92
CA ALA A 160 -8.15 -7.54 26.10
C ALA A 160 -8.61 -8.18 24.79
N ALA A 161 -9.55 -7.55 24.09
CA ALA A 161 -10.05 -8.05 22.80
C ALA A 161 -8.95 -8.14 21.72
N ILE A 162 -8.00 -7.19 21.72
CA ILE A 162 -6.83 -7.27 20.84
C ILE A 162 -5.96 -8.47 21.19
N ARG A 163 -5.60 -8.67 22.46
CA ARG A 163 -4.74 -9.80 22.88
C ARG A 163 -5.38 -11.15 22.56
N GLU A 164 -6.68 -11.28 22.77
CA GLU A 164 -7.42 -12.50 22.46
C GLU A 164 -7.39 -12.81 20.95
N ARG A 165 -7.67 -11.80 20.10
CA ARG A 165 -7.78 -12.02 18.66
C ARG A 165 -6.45 -11.99 17.92
N TYR A 166 -5.48 -11.28 18.47
CA TYR A 166 -4.15 -11.03 17.90
C TYR A 166 -3.06 -11.20 18.98
N PRO A 167 -2.72 -12.45 19.35
CA PRO A 167 -1.72 -12.72 20.39
C PRO A 167 -0.32 -12.16 20.08
N GLN A 168 -0.03 -11.91 18.79
CA GLN A 168 1.24 -11.37 18.30
C GLN A 168 1.13 -9.89 17.86
N ASP A 169 0.12 -9.17 18.34
CA ASP A 169 -0.06 -7.76 17.97
C ASP A 169 1.16 -6.89 18.35
N GLN A 170 1.60 -6.08 17.39
CA GLN A 170 2.64 -5.06 17.56
C GLN A 170 2.13 -3.65 17.25
N ALA A 171 0.85 -3.51 16.89
CA ALA A 171 0.30 -2.29 16.33
C ALA A 171 -0.34 -1.35 17.38
N THR A 172 0.25 -1.19 18.55
CA THR A 172 -0.19 -0.25 19.60
C THR A 172 0.96 0.66 20.00
N GLY A 173 0.69 1.85 20.53
CA GLY A 173 1.75 2.84 20.80
C GLY A 173 1.91 3.89 19.71
N PHE A 174 0.85 4.22 18.97
CA PHE A 174 0.86 5.30 17.99
C PHE A 174 0.30 6.60 18.56
N GLY A 175 0.81 7.73 18.07
CA GLY A 175 0.25 9.07 18.18
C GLY A 175 -0.49 9.48 16.91
N VAL A 176 -1.05 10.70 16.89
CA VAL A 176 -1.68 11.28 15.69
C VAL A 176 -0.60 11.64 14.67
N GLY A 177 -0.80 11.26 13.41
CA GLY A 177 0.13 11.57 12.32
C GLY A 177 1.30 10.60 12.20
N ASP A 178 1.32 9.51 12.98
CA ASP A 178 2.31 8.45 12.83
C ASP A 178 2.02 7.60 11.58
N LEU A 179 3.07 6.97 11.05
CA LEU A 179 2.94 5.96 9.99
C LEU A 179 2.36 4.67 10.58
N ARG A 180 1.08 4.39 10.31
CA ARG A 180 0.46 3.12 10.72
C ARG A 180 0.96 1.94 9.88
N GLY A 181 1.26 2.17 8.62
CA GLY A 181 1.59 1.16 7.62
C GLY A 181 1.44 1.75 6.23
N ALA A 182 1.21 0.90 5.23
CA ALA A 182 0.96 1.33 3.86
C ALA A 182 -0.06 0.42 3.18
N PHE A 183 -0.78 0.98 2.21
CA PHE A 183 -1.38 0.18 1.16
C PHE A 183 -0.29 -0.28 0.20
N VAL A 184 -0.45 -1.48 -0.35
CA VAL A 184 0.43 -2.04 -1.37
C VAL A 184 -0.41 -2.53 -2.53
N VAL A 185 0.05 -2.23 -3.75
CA VAL A 185 -0.57 -2.68 -4.99
C VAL A 185 0.52 -3.26 -5.88
N THR A 186 0.27 -4.44 -6.46
CA THR A 186 1.12 -5.00 -7.51
C THR A 186 0.30 -5.47 -8.70
N ALA A 187 0.90 -5.39 -9.89
CA ALA A 187 0.40 -5.98 -11.12
C ALA A 187 1.56 -6.68 -11.82
N ARG A 188 1.28 -7.84 -12.41
CA ARG A 188 2.23 -8.48 -13.34
C ARG A 188 1.86 -8.02 -14.74
N GLY A 189 2.83 -7.47 -15.46
CA GLY A 189 2.74 -7.25 -16.89
C GLY A 189 2.90 -8.57 -17.63
N ASP A 190 2.29 -8.64 -18.81
CA ASP A 190 2.41 -9.77 -19.75
C ASP A 190 3.77 -9.78 -20.46
#